data_AF-A0A917RAE4-F1
#
_entry.id   AF-A0A917RAE4-F1
#
_cell.length_a   1.000
_cell.length_b   1.000
_cell.length_c   1.000
_cell.angle_alpha   90.00
_cell.angle_beta   90.00
_cell.angle_gamma   90.00
#
_symmetry.space_group_name_H-M   'P 1'
#
loop_
_entity.id
_entity.type
_entity.pdbx_description
1 polymer ?
#
loop_
_entity_poly.entity_id
_entity_poly.type
_entity_poly.pdbx_seq_one_letter_code
_entity_poly.pdbx_strand_id
1 'polypeptide(L)'
;MGAVETAQRVLDWVARPAGSLPNGTLWQASALAAPPSAALDRLREITRRSVALHGAGDPPFGDRSPVGVGAVLLAAAIGGRDQRDQAVLIATSLGGRTGPADALARHAVVAPALAPLGEGQGDGRLTERLLRASPLTALLHHPSGDPDSAEGRDAERTAELLLERPRGREVLVAGLASCSPDAAVLAWRAYLLNQWLRHGRLDLVRDVYTMARLRHARRWDEQIGRALRWYGAPSAQMRATADYWAPAGRVDLRRTRPVARGHEPALGLVRRYRDWTGGAR
;
A
#
# COMPACT_ATOMS: atom_id res chain seq x y z
N MET A 1 18.66 7.53 24.68
CA MET A 1 17.93 7.25 23.43
C MET A 1 17.09 8.44 23.05
N GLY A 2 17.37 9.05 21.89
CA GLY A 2 16.65 10.21 21.36
C GLY A 2 15.93 9.89 20.04
N ALA A 3 15.21 10.86 19.49
CA ALA A 3 14.34 10.67 18.32
C ALA A 3 15.08 10.15 17.07
N VAL A 4 16.33 10.56 16.86
CA VAL A 4 17.18 10.08 15.75
C VAL A 4 17.47 8.59 15.89
N GLU A 5 17.83 8.12 17.08
CA GLU A 5 18.10 6.70 17.35
C GLU A 5 16.83 5.86 17.18
N THR A 6 15.69 6.38 17.64
CA THR A 6 14.37 5.79 17.40
C THR A 6 14.10 5.63 15.90
N ALA A 7 14.33 6.69 15.10
CA ALA A 7 14.17 6.64 13.66
C ALA A 7 15.12 5.61 13.00
N GLN A 8 16.39 5.59 13.40
CA GLN A 8 17.37 4.63 12.88
C GLN A 8 16.96 3.18 13.14
N ARG A 9 16.51 2.86 14.35
CA ARG A 9 16.02 1.52 14.68
C ARG A 9 14.83 1.11 13.82
N VAL A 10 13.90 2.04 13.56
CA VAL A 10 12.77 1.79 12.64
C VAL A 10 13.26 1.60 11.21
N LEU A 11 14.20 2.41 10.71
CA LEU A 11 14.78 2.24 9.37
C LEU A 11 15.49 0.89 9.23
N ASP A 12 16.28 0.47 10.23
CA ASP A 12 16.92 -0.84 10.25
C ASP A 12 15.89 -1.98 10.21
N TRP A 13 14.80 -1.84 10.98
CA TRP A 13 13.68 -2.78 10.93
C TRP A 13 12.97 -2.77 9.58
N VAL A 14 12.72 -1.61 8.97
CA VAL A 14 12.11 -1.51 7.63
C VAL A 14 12.96 -2.21 6.57
N ALA A 15 14.29 -2.13 6.68
CA ALA A 15 15.18 -2.82 5.76
C ALA A 15 15.03 -4.34 5.84
N ARG A 16 14.66 -4.89 7.01
CA ARG A 16 14.43 -6.32 7.25
C ARG A 16 13.29 -6.52 8.26
N PRO A 17 12.02 -6.40 7.84
CA PRO A 17 10.88 -6.43 8.76
C PRO A 17 10.78 -7.81 9.42
N ALA A 18 11.23 -7.90 10.66
CA ALA A 18 11.25 -9.11 11.46
C ALA A 18 11.07 -8.76 12.93
N GLY A 19 10.33 -9.58 13.67
CA GLY A 19 9.99 -9.32 15.06
C GLY A 19 9.08 -8.11 15.26
N SER A 20 9.01 -7.63 16.50
CA SER A 20 8.17 -6.50 16.89
C SER A 20 8.68 -5.18 16.32
N LEU A 21 7.74 -4.30 15.94
CA LEU A 21 8.06 -2.93 15.52
C LEU A 21 8.85 -2.19 16.63
N PRO A 22 10.04 -1.63 16.34
CA PRO A 22 10.85 -0.95 17.33
C PRO A 22 10.10 0.20 18.00
N ASN A 23 10.34 0.39 19.30
CA ASN A 23 9.77 1.47 20.10
C ASN A 23 10.89 2.28 20.76
N GLY A 24 10.68 3.59 20.91
CA GLY A 24 11.68 4.50 21.44
C GLY A 24 11.10 5.88 21.78
N THR A 25 11.98 6.78 22.22
CA THR A 25 11.58 8.14 22.64
C THR A 25 11.56 9.12 21.46
N LEU A 26 10.84 10.23 21.59
CA LEU A 26 10.87 11.37 20.66
C LEU A 26 11.63 12.57 21.26
N TRP A 27 12.48 12.33 22.25
CA TRP A 27 13.32 13.36 22.85
C TRP A 27 14.28 13.94 21.82
N GLN A 28 14.54 15.25 21.90
CA GLN A 28 15.40 15.96 20.96
C GLN A 28 14.93 15.82 19.50
N ALA A 29 13.62 15.83 19.25
CA ALA A 29 13.04 15.74 17.91
C ALA A 29 13.58 16.80 16.92
N SER A 30 14.04 17.96 17.41
CA SER A 30 14.71 18.97 16.57
C SER A 30 15.94 18.43 15.82
N ALA A 31 16.64 17.42 16.37
CA ALA A 31 17.77 16.78 15.70
C ALA A 31 17.36 16.03 14.42
N LEU A 32 16.08 15.69 14.24
CA LEU A 32 15.57 15.07 13.01
C LEU A 32 15.58 16.01 11.80
N ALA A 33 15.70 17.32 11.99
CA ALA A 33 15.81 18.28 10.90
C ALA A 33 17.13 18.13 10.12
N ALA A 34 18.18 17.64 10.79
CA ALA A 34 19.50 17.36 10.21
C ALA A 34 19.96 15.96 10.63
N PRO A 35 19.34 14.89 10.08
CA PRO A 35 19.64 13.53 10.49
C PRO A 35 21.09 13.16 10.10
N PRO A 36 21.74 12.28 10.88
CA PRO A 36 23.10 11.84 10.58
C PRO A 36 23.16 11.10 9.24
N SER A 37 24.32 11.14 8.58
CA SER A 37 24.55 10.49 7.28
C SER A 37 24.15 9.02 7.27
N ALA A 38 24.44 8.28 8.35
CA ALA A 38 24.06 6.88 8.49
C ALA A 38 22.54 6.63 8.33
N ALA A 39 21.69 7.52 8.85
CA ALA A 39 20.23 7.40 8.69
C ALA A 39 19.81 7.66 7.23
N LEU A 40 20.44 8.65 6.58
CA LEU A 40 20.20 8.97 5.18
C LEU A 40 20.68 7.86 4.24
N ASP A 41 21.83 7.24 4.51
CA ASP A 41 22.37 6.12 3.74
C ASP A 41 21.48 4.89 3.84
N ARG A 42 21.01 4.58 5.05
CA ARG A 42 20.03 3.52 5.25
C ARG A 42 18.73 3.81 4.50
N LEU A 43 18.23 5.05 4.55
CA LEU A 43 17.03 5.44 3.82
C LEU A 43 17.19 5.30 2.31
N ARG A 44 18.35 5.67 1.75
CA ARG A 44 18.67 5.47 0.33
C ARG A 44 18.69 3.99 -0.05
N GLU A 45 19.24 3.12 0.79
CA GLU A 45 19.22 1.66 0.60
C GLU A 45 17.78 1.13 0.53
N ILE A 46 16.96 1.47 1.51
CA ILE A 46 15.54 1.09 1.58
C ILE A 46 14.78 1.60 0.35
N THR A 47 15.01 2.85 -0.05
CA THR A 47 14.36 3.47 -1.21
C THR A 47 14.75 2.74 -2.50
N ARG A 48 16.03 2.44 -2.72
CA ARG A 48 16.50 1.66 -3.89
C ARG A 48 15.85 0.29 -3.95
N ARG A 49 15.71 -0.39 -2.81
CA ARG A 49 15.00 -1.67 -2.75
C ARG A 49 13.52 -1.52 -3.11
N SER A 50 12.84 -0.51 -2.58
CA SER A 50 11.44 -0.21 -2.91
C SER A 50 11.26 0.07 -4.41
N VAL A 51 12.12 0.92 -4.99
CA VAL A 51 12.17 1.20 -6.43
C VAL A 51 12.25 -0.09 -7.26
N ALA A 52 13.16 -1.00 -6.90
CA ALA A 52 13.34 -2.26 -7.60
C ALA A 52 12.13 -3.19 -7.47
N LEU A 53 11.55 -3.29 -6.27
CA LEU A 53 10.36 -4.11 -6.01
C LEU A 53 9.14 -3.65 -6.81
N HIS A 54 8.93 -2.33 -6.87
CA HIS A 54 7.79 -1.74 -7.58
C HIS A 54 8.06 -1.47 -9.06
N GLY A 55 9.30 -1.62 -9.53
CA GLY A 55 9.66 -1.39 -10.93
C GLY A 55 9.65 0.07 -11.36
N ALA A 56 9.89 0.99 -10.41
CA ALA A 56 9.83 2.44 -10.63
C ALA A 56 10.96 3.01 -11.53
N GLY A 57 11.95 2.18 -11.89
CA GLY A 57 13.06 2.55 -12.80
C GLY A 57 14.25 3.19 -12.10
N ASP A 58 15.30 3.48 -12.87
CA ASP A 58 16.50 4.19 -12.41
C ASP A 58 16.86 5.30 -13.43
N PRO A 59 16.66 6.58 -13.10
CA PRO A 59 16.16 7.11 -11.82
C PRO A 59 14.65 6.85 -11.61
N PRO A 60 14.14 6.86 -10.36
CA PRO A 60 12.73 6.58 -10.07
C PRO A 60 11.80 7.52 -10.81
N PHE A 61 10.86 6.96 -11.55
CA PHE A 61 9.92 7.70 -12.40
C PHE A 61 10.58 8.66 -13.41
N GLY A 62 11.84 8.38 -13.79
CA GLY A 62 12.63 9.27 -14.65
C GLY A 62 13.11 10.55 -13.98
N ASP A 63 12.99 10.67 -12.65
CA ASP A 63 13.24 11.91 -11.90
C ASP A 63 14.37 11.71 -10.87
N ARG A 64 15.35 12.62 -10.87
CA ARG A 64 16.54 12.58 -9.98
C ARG A 64 16.39 13.44 -8.73
N SER A 65 15.18 13.84 -8.37
CA SER A 65 14.91 14.58 -7.14
C SER A 65 15.48 13.83 -5.93
N PRO A 66 16.03 14.56 -4.95
CA PRO A 66 16.61 13.93 -3.78
C PRO A 66 15.52 13.32 -2.90
N VAL A 67 15.91 12.27 -2.17
CA VAL A 67 15.13 11.78 -1.02
C VAL A 67 15.28 12.80 0.12
N GLY A 68 14.16 13.33 0.60
CA GLY A 68 14.14 14.28 1.71
C GLY A 68 14.22 13.61 3.07
N VAL A 69 14.26 14.42 4.13
CA VAL A 69 14.23 13.94 5.52
C VAL A 69 12.87 13.41 5.95
N GLY A 70 11.83 13.56 5.11
CA GLY A 70 10.45 13.25 5.45
C GLY A 70 10.24 11.80 5.88
N ALA A 71 10.89 10.85 5.21
CA ALA A 71 10.82 9.44 5.59
C ALA A 71 11.54 9.13 6.92
N VAL A 72 12.56 9.91 7.31
CA VAL A 72 13.20 9.80 8.63
C VAL A 72 12.25 10.30 9.73
N LEU A 73 11.55 11.41 9.49
CA LEU A 73 10.53 11.93 10.39
C LEU A 73 9.38 10.92 10.58
N LEU A 74 8.93 10.26 9.50
CA LEU A 74 7.94 9.18 9.59
C LEU A 74 8.47 7.98 10.39
N ALA A 75 9.72 7.57 10.16
CA ALA A 75 10.34 6.50 10.95
C ALA A 75 10.38 6.85 12.45
N ALA A 76 10.71 8.10 12.78
CA ALA A 76 10.66 8.58 14.17
C ALA A 76 9.23 8.50 14.74
N ALA A 77 8.23 9.01 14.02
CA ALA A 77 6.83 8.97 14.45
C ALA A 77 6.33 7.53 14.70
N ILE A 78 6.68 6.60 13.81
CA ILE A 78 6.35 5.16 13.93
C ILE A 78 7.00 4.55 15.19
N GLY A 79 8.29 4.84 15.41
CA GLY A 79 9.04 4.33 16.56
C GLY A 79 8.65 5.00 17.88
N GLY A 80 8.17 6.24 17.82
CA GLY A 80 7.74 7.04 18.97
C GLY A 80 6.25 6.94 19.28
N ARG A 81 5.55 5.95 18.73
CA ARG A 81 4.08 5.80 18.79
C ARG A 81 3.47 5.83 20.20
N ASP A 82 4.24 5.50 21.24
CA ASP A 82 3.77 5.56 22.63
C ASP A 82 3.70 7.00 23.16
N GLN A 83 4.40 7.96 22.53
CA GLN A 83 4.25 9.40 22.74
C GLN A 83 3.31 9.97 21.66
N ARG A 84 2.04 9.60 21.75
CA ARG A 84 1.03 9.76 20.68
C ARG A 84 0.96 11.17 20.11
N ASP A 85 0.87 12.19 20.96
CA ASP A 85 0.71 13.59 20.50
C ASP A 85 1.94 14.07 19.73
N GLN A 86 3.15 13.75 20.21
CA GLN A 86 4.40 14.09 19.55
C GLN A 86 4.55 13.33 18.23
N ALA A 87 4.21 12.03 18.20
CA ALA A 87 4.25 11.22 16.98
C ALA A 87 3.30 11.78 15.91
N VAL A 88 2.07 12.14 16.30
CA VAL A 88 1.07 12.77 15.44
C VAL A 88 1.55 14.13 14.93
N LEU A 89 2.13 14.96 15.79
CA LEU A 89 2.70 16.26 15.39
C LEU A 89 3.84 16.11 14.38
N ILE A 90 4.76 15.16 14.62
CA ILE A 90 5.85 14.87 13.68
C ILE A 90 5.28 14.42 12.32
N ALA A 91 4.33 13.48 12.30
CA ALA A 91 3.70 13.01 11.07
C ALA A 91 2.95 14.13 10.33
N THR A 92 2.31 15.05 11.07
CA THR A 92 1.53 16.16 10.50
C THR A 92 2.42 17.28 9.97
N SER A 93 3.64 17.46 10.50
CA SER A 93 4.57 18.49 10.04
C SER A 93 5.06 18.29 8.60
N LEU A 94 4.84 17.09 8.06
CA LEU A 94 5.19 16.69 6.69
C LEU A 94 4.16 17.20 5.67
N GLY A 95 4.12 18.52 5.47
CA GLY A 95 3.39 19.16 4.37
C GLY A 95 4.20 19.22 3.06
N GLY A 96 3.50 19.39 1.93
CA GLY A 96 4.09 19.81 0.66
C GLY A 96 4.16 18.74 -0.45
N ARG A 97 4.35 19.21 -1.69
CA ARG A 97 4.61 18.39 -2.87
C ARG A 97 6.02 17.82 -2.78
N THR A 98 6.14 16.50 -2.75
CA THR A 98 7.43 15.81 -2.68
C THR A 98 7.87 15.38 -4.07
N GLY A 99 9.19 15.29 -4.27
CA GLY A 99 9.74 14.61 -5.43
C GLY A 99 9.34 13.12 -5.46
N PRO A 100 9.32 12.47 -6.63
CA PRO A 100 8.94 11.06 -6.73
C PRO A 100 9.83 10.11 -5.91
N ALA A 101 11.13 10.42 -5.78
CA ALA A 101 12.04 9.63 -4.93
C ALA A 101 11.65 9.71 -3.44
N ASP A 102 11.28 10.90 -2.94
CA ASP A 102 10.82 11.08 -1.56
C ASP A 102 9.47 10.39 -1.32
N ALA A 103 8.55 10.42 -2.30
CA ALA A 103 7.29 9.68 -2.21
C ALA A 103 7.51 8.16 -2.03
N LEU A 104 8.46 7.59 -2.78
CA LEU A 104 8.87 6.18 -2.62
C LEU A 104 9.57 5.91 -1.30
N ALA A 105 10.42 6.82 -0.84
CA ALA A 105 11.09 6.70 0.45
C ALA A 105 10.08 6.67 1.61
N ARG A 106 9.12 7.60 1.61
CA ARG A 106 8.01 7.60 2.58
C ARG A 106 7.18 6.33 2.48
N HIS A 107 6.89 5.87 1.26
CA HIS A 107 6.17 4.61 1.06
C HIS A 107 6.90 3.42 1.67
N ALA A 108 8.20 3.30 1.38
CA ALA A 108 9.03 2.21 1.86
C ALA A 108 9.09 2.14 3.39
N VAL A 109 9.01 3.29 4.08
CA VAL A 109 8.99 3.36 5.55
C VAL A 109 7.61 3.08 6.13
N VAL A 110 6.55 3.68 5.58
CA VAL A 110 5.20 3.60 6.16
C VAL A 110 4.54 2.25 5.90
N ALA A 111 4.58 1.75 4.66
CA ALA A 111 3.86 0.54 4.25
C ALA A 111 4.10 -0.68 5.15
N PRO A 112 5.34 -1.07 5.50
CA PRO A 112 5.57 -2.23 6.37
C PRO A 112 5.09 -2.00 7.81
N ALA A 113 5.01 -0.76 8.28
CA ALA A 113 4.61 -0.43 9.65
C ALA A 113 3.09 -0.45 9.88
N LEU A 114 2.28 -0.38 8.82
CA LEU A 114 0.82 -0.29 8.95
C LEU A 114 0.19 -1.50 9.64
N ALA A 115 0.58 -2.72 9.27
CA ALA A 115 0.00 -3.92 9.88
C ALA A 115 0.32 -4.03 11.40
N PRO A 116 1.59 -3.90 11.86
CA PRO A 116 1.89 -3.90 13.29
C PRO A 116 1.24 -2.76 14.08
N LEU A 117 0.98 -1.61 13.45
CA LEU A 117 0.30 -0.48 14.09
C LEU A 117 -1.21 -0.73 14.26
N GLY A 118 -1.84 -1.48 13.34
CA GLY A 118 -3.26 -1.83 13.40
C GLY A 118 -3.59 -3.03 14.29
N GLU A 119 -2.63 -3.92 14.56
CA GLU A 119 -2.81 -5.07 15.46
C GLU A 119 -2.79 -4.69 16.95
N GLY A 120 -2.14 -3.57 17.31
CA GLY A 120 -2.27 -2.97 18.63
C GLY A 120 -3.54 -2.14 18.74
N GLN A 121 -4.04 -1.90 19.94
CA GLN A 121 -5.09 -0.90 20.24
C GLN A 121 -4.58 0.55 19.99
N GLY A 122 -3.91 0.77 18.87
CA GLY A 122 -3.35 2.03 18.44
C GLY A 122 -4.46 3.01 18.12
N ASP A 123 -4.25 4.25 18.54
CA ASP A 123 -5.08 5.38 18.13
C ASP A 123 -4.99 5.52 16.60
N GLY A 124 -6.11 5.28 15.90
CA GLY A 124 -6.21 5.36 14.45
C GLY A 124 -5.73 6.70 13.87
N ARG A 125 -5.65 7.75 14.70
CA ARG A 125 -5.10 9.06 14.34
C ARG A 125 -3.66 9.00 13.83
N LEU A 126 -2.77 8.21 14.45
CA LEU A 126 -1.38 8.15 13.96
C LEU A 126 -1.32 7.52 12.57
N THR A 127 -2.01 6.39 12.37
CA THR A 127 -2.11 5.72 11.07
C THR A 127 -2.68 6.63 10.00
N GLU A 128 -3.76 7.37 10.30
CA GLU A 128 -4.33 8.37 9.40
C GLU A 128 -3.30 9.43 8.98
N ARG A 129 -2.53 9.98 9.94
CA ARG A 129 -1.50 10.98 9.63
C ARG A 129 -0.34 10.40 8.82
N LEU A 130 0.08 9.17 9.11
CA LEU A 130 1.12 8.49 8.32
C LEU A 130 0.67 8.28 6.86
N LEU A 131 -0.59 7.88 6.64
CA LEU A 131 -1.15 7.72 5.30
C LEU A 131 -1.24 9.06 4.57
N ARG A 132 -1.67 10.13 5.25
CA ARG A 132 -1.71 11.49 4.68
C ARG A 132 -0.32 12.01 4.30
N ALA A 133 0.68 11.73 5.13
CA ALA A 133 2.06 12.11 4.87
C ALA A 133 2.75 11.23 3.81
N SER A 134 2.16 10.08 3.45
CA SER A 134 2.64 9.15 2.43
C SER A 134 1.54 8.83 1.40
N PRO A 135 1.23 9.75 0.47
CA PRO A 135 0.15 9.57 -0.51
C PRO A 135 0.28 8.30 -1.37
N LEU A 136 1.52 7.89 -1.69
CA LEU A 136 1.77 6.65 -2.41
C LEU A 136 1.37 5.41 -1.57
N THR A 137 1.56 5.44 -0.26
CA THR A 137 1.07 4.36 0.62
C THR A 137 -0.44 4.37 0.72
N ALA A 138 -1.07 5.54 0.90
CA ALA A 138 -2.52 5.65 0.90
C ALA A 138 -3.13 5.09 -0.40
N LEU A 139 -2.51 5.36 -1.55
CA LEU A 139 -2.89 4.80 -2.83
C LEU A 139 -2.70 3.28 -2.94
N LEU A 140 -1.52 2.74 -2.57
CA LEU A 140 -1.21 1.32 -2.80
C LEU A 140 -1.76 0.37 -1.71
N HIS A 141 -2.04 0.90 -0.52
CA HIS A 141 -2.63 0.19 0.61
C HIS A 141 -4.15 0.44 0.65
N HIS A 142 -4.59 1.48 1.35
CA HIS A 142 -5.90 2.13 1.23
C HIS A 142 -5.82 3.50 1.93
N PRO A 143 -6.63 4.49 1.53
CA PRO A 143 -6.79 5.74 2.28
C PRO A 143 -7.49 5.48 3.62
N SER A 144 -7.33 6.40 4.58
CA SER A 144 -7.96 6.27 5.92
C SER A 144 -9.48 6.48 5.93
N GLY A 145 -10.03 7.09 4.88
CA GLY A 145 -11.47 7.30 4.71
C GLY A 145 -12.05 6.49 3.55
N ASP A 146 -13.37 6.57 3.40
CA ASP A 146 -14.09 5.96 2.27
C ASP A 146 -13.63 6.56 0.92
N PRO A 147 -13.88 5.88 -0.22
CA PRO A 147 -13.49 6.40 -1.53
C PRO A 147 -13.99 7.83 -1.83
N ASP A 148 -15.18 8.18 -1.34
CA ASP A 148 -15.79 9.51 -1.50
C ASP A 148 -15.28 10.55 -0.48
N SER A 149 -14.33 10.21 0.39
CA SER A 149 -13.68 11.14 1.31
C SER A 149 -12.67 12.06 0.59
N ALA A 150 -12.14 13.07 1.30
CA ALA A 150 -11.06 13.89 0.76
C ALA A 150 -9.79 13.04 0.53
N GLU A 151 -9.50 12.14 1.46
CA GLU A 151 -8.38 11.21 1.43
C GLU A 151 -8.50 10.21 0.27
N GLY A 152 -9.71 9.72 0.00
CA GLY A 152 -10.01 8.86 -1.15
C GLY A 152 -9.74 9.58 -2.49
N ARG A 153 -10.30 10.79 -2.65
CA ARG A 153 -10.04 11.64 -3.83
C ARG A 153 -8.57 12.00 -4.01
N ASP A 154 -7.84 12.24 -2.92
CA ASP A 154 -6.41 12.53 -2.97
C ASP A 154 -5.58 11.31 -3.41
N ALA A 155 -5.98 10.11 -2.97
CA ALA A 155 -5.37 8.86 -3.43
C ALA A 155 -5.65 8.60 -4.93
N GLU A 156 -6.87 8.83 -5.40
CA GLU A 156 -7.19 8.78 -6.84
C GLU A 156 -6.38 9.79 -7.66
N ARG A 157 -6.30 11.05 -7.20
CA ARG A 157 -5.48 12.07 -7.86
C ARG A 157 -4.02 11.64 -7.92
N THR A 158 -3.52 11.00 -6.86
CA THR A 158 -2.16 10.43 -6.84
C THR A 158 -1.99 9.34 -7.89
N ALA A 159 -2.99 8.47 -8.09
CA ALA A 159 -2.96 7.47 -9.16
C ALA A 159 -2.91 8.09 -10.56
N GLU A 160 -3.74 9.10 -10.81
CA GLU A 160 -3.76 9.78 -12.11
C GLU A 160 -2.43 10.49 -12.40
N LEU A 161 -1.90 11.23 -11.43
CA LEU A 161 -0.57 11.84 -11.54
C LEU A 161 0.52 10.81 -11.76
N LEU A 162 0.39 9.62 -11.16
CA LEU A 162 1.36 8.54 -11.34
C LEU A 162 1.28 7.96 -12.75
N LEU A 163 0.10 7.83 -13.34
CA LEU A 163 -0.08 7.33 -14.72
C LEU A 163 0.55 8.26 -15.78
N GLU A 164 0.70 9.54 -15.48
CA GLU A 164 1.40 10.51 -16.33
C GLU A 164 2.94 10.42 -16.23
N ARG A 165 3.48 9.63 -15.29
CA ARG A 165 4.92 9.51 -15.05
C ARG A 165 5.52 8.31 -15.77
N PRO A 166 6.80 8.41 -16.20
CA PRO A 166 7.57 7.23 -16.58
C PRO A 166 7.48 6.17 -15.49
N ARG A 167 7.25 4.90 -15.86
CA ARG A 167 7.18 3.75 -14.93
C ARG A 167 6.02 3.78 -13.92
N GLY A 168 5.17 4.80 -13.92
CA GLY A 168 4.10 4.92 -12.93
C GLY A 168 3.01 3.87 -13.09
N ARG A 169 2.69 3.50 -14.33
CA ARG A 169 1.83 2.34 -14.64
C ARG A 169 2.37 1.07 -13.98
N GLU A 170 3.66 0.81 -14.08
CA GLU A 170 4.29 -0.40 -13.55
C GLU A 170 4.22 -0.44 -12.03
N VAL A 171 4.40 0.69 -11.36
CA VAL A 171 4.24 0.79 -9.89
C VAL A 171 2.80 0.49 -9.47
N LEU A 172 1.81 1.07 -10.16
CA LEU A 172 0.39 0.78 -9.91
C LEU A 172 0.07 -0.69 -10.14
N VAL A 173 0.49 -1.24 -11.28
CA VAL A 173 0.27 -2.65 -11.62
C VAL A 173 0.89 -3.57 -10.57
N ALA A 174 2.16 -3.34 -10.20
CA ALA A 174 2.86 -4.13 -9.20
C ALA A 174 2.19 -4.04 -7.82
N GLY A 175 1.80 -2.85 -7.39
CA GLY A 175 1.16 -2.65 -6.09
C GLY A 175 -0.22 -3.29 -5.99
N LEU A 176 -1.09 -3.03 -6.97
CA LEU A 176 -2.48 -3.48 -6.97
C LEU A 176 -2.65 -4.98 -7.27
N ALA A 177 -1.65 -5.61 -7.89
CA ALA A 177 -1.63 -7.04 -8.20
C ALA A 177 -1.38 -7.95 -6.98
N SER A 178 -0.81 -7.40 -5.92
CA SER A 178 -0.43 -8.17 -4.73
C SER A 178 -1.66 -8.76 -4.01
N CYS A 179 -1.53 -9.98 -3.47
CA CYS A 179 -2.55 -10.55 -2.60
C CYS A 179 -2.45 -9.92 -1.20
N SER A 180 -3.58 -9.47 -0.65
CA SER A 180 -3.65 -8.86 0.68
C SER A 180 -4.63 -9.63 1.59
N PRO A 181 -4.29 -9.86 2.87
CA PRO A 181 -5.23 -10.36 3.85
C PRO A 181 -6.18 -9.27 4.37
N ASP A 182 -5.89 -7.99 4.14
CA ASP A 182 -6.71 -6.89 4.62
C ASP A 182 -7.88 -6.62 3.66
N ALA A 183 -9.11 -6.70 4.20
CA ALA A 183 -10.34 -6.45 3.46
C ALA A 183 -10.45 -5.01 2.96
N ALA A 184 -9.98 -4.03 3.73
CA ALA A 184 -10.02 -2.61 3.34
C ALA A 184 -9.12 -2.34 2.14
N VAL A 185 -7.91 -2.94 2.12
CA VAL A 185 -7.01 -2.91 0.96
C VAL A 185 -7.70 -3.48 -0.28
N LEU A 186 -8.32 -4.65 -0.16
CA LEU A 186 -8.97 -5.29 -1.31
C LEU A 186 -10.18 -4.52 -1.82
N ALA A 187 -10.99 -3.95 -0.92
CA ALA A 187 -12.13 -3.11 -1.27
C ALA A 187 -11.67 -1.84 -2.01
N TRP A 188 -10.64 -1.16 -1.51
CA TRP A 188 -10.05 0.00 -2.17
C TRP A 188 -9.51 -0.32 -3.57
N ARG A 189 -8.81 -1.44 -3.72
CA ARG A 189 -8.30 -1.89 -5.01
C ARG A 189 -9.44 -2.24 -5.98
N ALA A 190 -10.48 -2.93 -5.50
CA ALA A 190 -11.68 -3.21 -6.29
C ALA A 190 -12.34 -1.93 -6.78
N TYR A 191 -12.43 -0.92 -5.91
CA TYR A 191 -12.93 0.40 -6.26
C TYR A 191 -12.11 1.04 -7.39
N LEU A 192 -10.79 1.16 -7.25
CA LEU A 192 -9.92 1.74 -8.28
C LEU A 192 -10.04 1.01 -9.64
N LEU A 193 -10.02 -0.33 -9.62
CA LEU A 193 -10.16 -1.13 -10.84
C LEU A 193 -11.52 -0.90 -11.52
N ASN A 194 -12.61 -0.77 -10.75
CA ASN A 194 -13.92 -0.45 -11.31
C ASN A 194 -13.96 0.98 -11.89
N GLN A 195 -13.34 1.96 -11.23
CA GLN A 195 -13.28 3.33 -11.77
C GLN A 195 -12.52 3.37 -13.10
N TRP A 196 -11.38 2.70 -13.17
CA TRP A 196 -10.61 2.61 -14.43
C TRP A 196 -11.36 1.89 -15.54
N LEU A 197 -12.17 0.87 -15.24
CA LEU A 197 -13.06 0.27 -16.24
C LEU A 197 -14.09 1.28 -16.74
N ARG A 198 -14.71 2.07 -15.85
CA ARG A 198 -15.68 3.13 -16.23
C ARG A 198 -15.05 4.19 -17.13
N HIS A 199 -13.78 4.51 -16.90
CA HIS A 199 -13.00 5.44 -17.72
C HIS A 199 -12.29 4.79 -18.92
N GLY A 200 -12.63 3.54 -19.28
CA GLY A 200 -12.12 2.88 -20.49
C GLY A 200 -10.66 2.43 -20.43
N ARG A 201 -10.01 2.43 -19.25
CA ARG A 201 -8.61 2.00 -19.06
C ARG A 201 -8.47 0.48 -18.98
N LEU A 202 -9.04 -0.24 -19.95
CA LEU A 202 -9.14 -1.70 -19.96
C LEU A 202 -7.77 -2.38 -19.88
N ASP A 203 -6.77 -1.88 -20.60
CA ASP A 203 -5.43 -2.48 -20.60
C ASP A 203 -4.73 -2.36 -19.26
N LEU A 204 -4.96 -1.27 -18.52
CA LEU A 204 -4.40 -1.11 -17.17
C LEU A 204 -4.94 -2.19 -16.23
N VAL A 205 -6.26 -2.41 -16.26
CA VAL A 205 -6.92 -3.45 -15.46
C VAL A 205 -6.45 -4.85 -15.88
N ARG A 206 -6.29 -5.10 -17.18
CA ARG A 206 -5.73 -6.37 -17.70
C ARG A 206 -4.31 -6.63 -17.19
N ASP A 207 -3.47 -5.61 -17.16
CA ASP A 207 -2.09 -5.74 -16.70
C ASP A 207 -2.01 -6.01 -15.19
N VAL A 208 -2.90 -5.41 -14.38
CA VAL A 208 -3.02 -5.72 -12.94
C VAL A 208 -3.29 -7.20 -12.72
N TYR A 209 -4.31 -7.77 -13.37
CA TYR A 209 -4.63 -9.19 -13.19
C TYR A 209 -3.58 -10.12 -13.82
N THR A 210 -2.95 -9.69 -14.92
CA THR A 210 -1.83 -10.43 -15.50
C THR A 210 -0.68 -10.52 -14.51
N MET A 211 -0.31 -9.41 -13.87
CA MET A 211 0.71 -9.38 -12.84
C MET A 211 0.31 -10.18 -11.60
N ALA A 212 -0.97 -10.11 -11.20
CA ALA A 212 -1.50 -10.87 -10.06
C ALA A 212 -1.32 -12.37 -10.26
N ARG A 213 -1.57 -12.89 -11.46
CA ARG A 213 -1.34 -14.30 -11.80
C ARG A 213 0.15 -14.62 -11.97
N LEU A 214 0.92 -13.77 -12.64
CA LEU A 214 2.35 -14.05 -12.88
C LEU A 214 3.20 -14.06 -11.62
N ARG A 215 2.99 -13.11 -10.69
CA ARG A 215 3.84 -12.96 -9.49
C ARG A 215 3.20 -13.45 -8.19
N HIS A 216 1.88 -13.50 -8.14
CA HIS A 216 1.14 -13.74 -6.89
C HIS A 216 0.15 -14.91 -6.96
N ALA A 217 0.17 -15.73 -8.02
CA ALA A 217 -0.76 -16.85 -8.20
C ALA A 217 -0.91 -17.72 -6.95
N ARG A 218 0.18 -18.20 -6.35
CA ARG A 218 0.12 -19.09 -5.18
C ARG A 218 -0.69 -18.48 -4.03
N ARG A 219 -0.42 -17.22 -3.66
CA ARG A 219 -1.12 -16.55 -2.57
C ARG A 219 -2.60 -16.32 -2.90
N TRP A 220 -2.88 -15.91 -4.14
CA TRP A 220 -4.26 -15.76 -4.61
C TRP A 220 -5.02 -17.09 -4.61
N ASP A 221 -4.40 -18.17 -5.07
CA ASP A 221 -5.00 -19.51 -5.13
C ASP A 221 -5.30 -20.04 -3.71
N GLU A 222 -4.40 -19.81 -2.76
CA GLU A 222 -4.62 -20.13 -1.34
C GLU A 222 -5.83 -19.36 -0.77
N GLN A 223 -5.89 -18.03 -0.98
CA GLN A 223 -6.95 -17.17 -0.45
C GLN A 223 -8.32 -17.48 -1.10
N ILE A 224 -8.36 -17.61 -2.43
CA ILE A 224 -9.56 -18.00 -3.18
C ILE A 224 -10.01 -19.40 -2.79
N GLY A 225 -9.07 -20.36 -2.69
CA GLY A 225 -9.36 -21.73 -2.30
C GLY A 225 -9.96 -21.84 -0.90
N ARG A 226 -9.45 -21.06 0.07
CA ARG A 226 -10.05 -20.96 1.41
C ARG A 226 -11.48 -20.43 1.36
N ALA A 227 -11.72 -19.37 0.59
CA ALA A 227 -13.06 -18.81 0.42
C ALA A 227 -14.03 -19.79 -0.25
N LEU A 228 -13.59 -20.52 -1.29
CA LEU A 228 -14.42 -21.52 -1.98
C LEU A 228 -14.78 -22.73 -1.10
N ARG A 229 -13.90 -23.14 -0.18
CA ARG A 229 -14.18 -24.24 0.77
C ARG A 229 -15.01 -23.81 1.98
N TRP A 230 -15.28 -22.53 2.16
CA TRP A 230 -16.12 -22.04 3.24
C TRP A 230 -17.59 -22.38 2.99
N TYR A 231 -18.32 -22.86 3.99
CA TYR A 231 -19.75 -23.24 3.86
C TYR A 231 -20.71 -22.30 4.60
N GLY A 232 -20.20 -21.31 5.36
CA GLY A 232 -21.01 -20.35 6.12
C GLY A 232 -21.19 -18.99 5.43
N ALA A 233 -21.66 -18.00 6.19
CA ALA A 233 -21.70 -16.60 5.75
C ALA A 233 -20.27 -16.12 5.43
N PRO A 234 -20.04 -15.45 4.29
CA PRO A 234 -18.68 -15.04 3.93
C PRO A 234 -18.17 -13.99 4.91
N SER A 235 -16.87 -14.05 5.26
CA SER A 235 -16.22 -12.99 6.03
C SER A 235 -16.06 -11.72 5.18
N ALA A 236 -15.72 -10.59 5.82
CA ALA A 236 -15.40 -9.35 5.11
C ALA A 236 -14.26 -9.53 4.10
N GLN A 237 -13.19 -10.25 4.49
CA GLN A 237 -12.07 -10.57 3.61
C GLN A 237 -12.50 -11.41 2.39
N MET A 238 -13.38 -12.39 2.60
CA MET A 238 -13.90 -13.25 1.53
C MET A 238 -14.72 -12.43 0.52
N ARG A 239 -15.59 -11.54 0.99
CA ARG A 239 -16.34 -10.60 0.13
C ARG A 239 -15.41 -9.68 -0.64
N ALA A 240 -14.48 -9.01 0.04
CA ALA A 240 -13.54 -8.10 -0.58
C ALA A 240 -12.63 -8.81 -1.60
N THR A 241 -12.29 -10.08 -1.38
CA THR A 241 -11.59 -10.92 -2.37
C THR A 241 -12.43 -11.11 -3.63
N ALA A 242 -13.72 -11.44 -3.51
CA ALA A 242 -14.60 -11.54 -4.66
C ALA A 242 -14.74 -10.19 -5.38
N ASP A 243 -14.94 -9.10 -4.64
CA ASP A 243 -15.07 -7.76 -5.21
C ASP A 243 -13.81 -7.34 -5.99
N TYR A 244 -12.63 -7.63 -5.46
CA TYR A 244 -11.36 -7.41 -6.16
C TYR A 244 -11.27 -8.15 -7.48
N TRP A 245 -11.79 -9.38 -7.60
CA TRP A 245 -11.76 -10.17 -8.82
C TRP A 245 -12.94 -9.90 -9.78
N ALA A 246 -13.99 -9.19 -9.34
CA ALA A 246 -15.15 -8.91 -10.17
C ALA A 246 -14.83 -8.14 -11.48
N PRO A 247 -13.94 -7.12 -11.49
CA PRO A 247 -13.50 -6.46 -12.72
C PRO A 247 -12.83 -7.40 -13.73
N ALA A 248 -12.17 -8.48 -13.28
CA ALA A 248 -11.55 -9.47 -14.17
C ALA A 248 -12.57 -10.15 -15.10
N GLY A 249 -13.83 -10.33 -14.64
CA GLY A 249 -14.90 -10.88 -15.48
C GLY A 249 -15.40 -9.94 -16.56
N ARG A 250 -15.02 -8.65 -16.51
CA ARG A 250 -15.40 -7.62 -17.49
C ARG A 250 -14.28 -7.31 -18.49
N VAL A 251 -13.06 -7.81 -18.23
CA VAL A 251 -11.94 -7.73 -19.17
C VAL A 251 -11.66 -9.13 -19.71
N ASP A 252 -11.66 -9.30 -21.04
CA ASP A 252 -11.40 -10.59 -21.68
C ASP A 252 -9.93 -11.03 -21.53
N LEU A 253 -9.55 -11.50 -20.34
CA LEU A 253 -8.19 -11.92 -20.01
C LEU A 253 -7.77 -13.16 -20.79
N ARG A 254 -8.69 -14.10 -21.04
CA ARG A 254 -8.37 -15.36 -21.74
C ARG A 254 -7.85 -15.13 -23.14
N ARG A 255 -8.50 -14.24 -23.90
CA ARG A 255 -8.09 -13.91 -25.27
C ARG A 255 -6.92 -12.94 -25.30
N THR A 256 -6.92 -11.92 -24.45
CA THR A 256 -5.96 -10.81 -24.54
C THR A 256 -4.67 -11.00 -23.75
N ARG A 257 -4.67 -11.90 -22.75
CA ARG A 257 -3.56 -12.18 -21.84
C ARG A 257 -3.51 -13.68 -21.46
N PRO A 258 -3.14 -14.59 -22.38
CA PRO A 258 -3.11 -16.03 -22.11
C PRO A 258 -2.22 -16.43 -20.91
N VAL A 259 -1.22 -15.61 -20.59
CA VAL A 259 -0.36 -15.79 -19.41
C VAL A 259 -1.09 -15.61 -18.07
N ALA A 260 -2.28 -15.02 -18.06
CA ALA A 260 -3.13 -14.83 -16.89
C ALA A 260 -4.14 -15.98 -16.66
N ARG A 261 -3.89 -17.17 -17.22
CA ARG A 261 -4.71 -18.37 -16.99
C ARG A 261 -4.78 -18.74 -15.50
N GLY A 262 -5.84 -19.45 -15.11
CA GLY A 262 -6.07 -19.90 -13.74
C GLY A 262 -6.83 -18.89 -12.86
N HIS A 263 -7.39 -17.83 -13.43
CA HIS A 263 -8.28 -16.89 -12.71
C HIS A 263 -9.74 -17.38 -12.65
N GLU A 264 -10.06 -18.49 -13.31
CA GLU A 264 -11.39 -19.09 -13.35
C GLU A 264 -12.01 -19.37 -11.98
N PRO A 265 -11.27 -19.93 -10.99
CA PRO A 265 -11.82 -20.13 -9.65
C PRO A 265 -12.22 -18.80 -8.99
N ALA A 266 -11.50 -17.71 -9.28
CA ALA A 266 -11.84 -16.38 -8.78
C ALA A 266 -13.18 -15.90 -9.34
N LEU A 267 -13.44 -16.11 -10.64
CA LEU A 267 -14.75 -15.79 -11.23
C LEU A 267 -15.88 -16.68 -10.70
N GLY A 268 -15.56 -17.94 -10.34
CA GLY A 268 -16.49 -18.81 -9.60
C GLY A 268 -16.86 -18.22 -8.25
N LEU A 269 -15.88 -17.71 -7.51
CA LEU A 269 -16.09 -17.03 -6.23
C LEU A 269 -16.97 -15.77 -6.37
N VAL A 270 -16.71 -14.95 -7.40
CA VAL A 270 -17.52 -13.75 -7.71
C VAL A 270 -18.99 -14.08 -7.89
N ARG A 271 -19.30 -15.11 -8.70
CA ARG A 271 -20.69 -15.55 -8.91
C ARG A 271 -21.32 -16.02 -7.60
N ARG A 272 -20.63 -16.91 -6.88
CA ARG A 272 -21.11 -17.46 -5.61
C ARG A 272 -21.51 -16.40 -4.60
N TYR A 273 -20.70 -15.34 -4.45
CA TYR A 273 -20.97 -14.31 -3.45
C TYR A 273 -21.90 -13.20 -3.93
N ARG A 274 -22.04 -13.00 -5.24
CA ARG A 274 -23.10 -12.15 -5.80
C ARG A 274 -24.48 -12.73 -5.53
N ASP A 275 -24.60 -14.05 -5.65
CA ASP A 275 -25.87 -14.77 -5.49
C ASP A 275 -26.17 -15.14 -4.03
N TRP A 276 -25.31 -14.77 -3.09
CA TRP A 276 -25.50 -15.04 -1.67
C TRP A 276 -26.54 -14.07 -1.09
N THR A 277 -27.77 -14.54 -0.90
CA THR A 277 -28.91 -13.76 -0.38
C THR A 277 -29.06 -13.82 1.14
N GLY A 278 -28.08 -14.36 1.86
CA GLY A 278 -28.16 -14.52 3.32
C GLY A 278 -28.95 -15.77 3.71
N GLY A 279 -28.23 -16.86 3.97
CA GLY A 279 -28.82 -17.95 4.75
C GLY A 279 -28.96 -17.48 6.19
N ALA A 280 -30.10 -16.90 6.54
CA ALA A 280 -30.54 -16.86 7.93
C ALA A 280 -30.71 -18.32 8.38
N ARG A 281 -29.80 -18.76 9.23
CA ARG A 281 -30.01 -19.89 10.14
C ARG A 281 -29.92 -19.35 11.55
#